data_AF-A0A239SVK4-F1
#
_entry.id   AF-A0A239SVK4-F1
#
_cell.length_a   1.000
_cell.length_b   1.000
_cell.length_c   1.000
_cell.angle_alpha   90.00
_cell.angle_beta   90.00
_cell.angle_gamma   90.00
#
_symmetry.space_group_name_H-M   'P 1'
#
loop_
_entity.id
_entity.type
_entity.pdbx_description
1 polymer ?
#
loop_
_entity_poly.entity_id
_entity_poly.type
_entity_poly.pdbx_seq_one_letter_code
_entity_poly.pdbx_strand_id
1 'polypeptide(L)'
;MEQWKRIKEMGEHYNVSLAQLDEMKAQLHLLKASKNSYNTLLDYYDQDWMADYDASNLPNFPAEANHAILSEDSIYNLIGDYRSLAIEMIEAGLSYLK
;
A
#
# COMPACT_ATOMS: atom_id res chain seq x y z
N MET A 1 34.59 -22.49 15.09
CA MET A 1 34.58 -21.01 15.26
C MET A 1 34.65 -20.68 16.75
N GLU A 2 35.44 -19.70 17.17
CA GLU A 2 35.51 -19.25 18.58
C GLU A 2 34.19 -18.62 19.03
N GLN A 3 33.88 -18.68 20.33
CA GLN A 3 32.60 -18.21 20.89
C GLN A 3 32.33 -16.74 20.59
N TRP A 4 33.33 -15.86 20.74
CA TRP A 4 33.16 -14.42 20.50
C TRP A 4 32.83 -14.09 19.04
N LYS A 5 33.36 -14.86 18.07
CA LYS A 5 33.06 -14.69 16.64
C LYS A 5 31.59 -15.02 16.36
N ARG A 6 31.08 -16.11 16.93
CA ARG A 6 29.65 -16.46 16.83
C ARG A 6 28.76 -15.41 17.47
N ILE A 7 29.12 -14.88 18.64
CA ILE A 7 28.35 -13.83 19.31
C ILE A 7 28.30 -12.57 18.45
N LYS A 8 29.43 -12.17 17.85
CA LYS A 8 29.47 -11.03 16.94
C LYS A 8 28.54 -11.24 15.74
N GLU A 9 28.64 -12.39 15.07
CA GLU A 9 27.80 -12.74 13.91
C GLU A 9 26.31 -12.73 14.27
N MET A 10 25.93 -13.33 15.40
CA MET A 10 24.53 -13.30 15.86
C MET A 10 24.06 -11.87 16.22
N GLY A 11 24.96 -11.04 16.77
CA GLY A 11 24.66 -9.63 17.04
C GLY A 11 24.40 -8.82 15.78
N GLU A 12 25.13 -9.09 14.69
CA GLU A 12 24.90 -8.48 13.39
C GLU A 12 23.52 -8.88 12.84
N HIS A 13 23.16 -10.16 12.88
CA HIS A 13 21.81 -10.62 12.49
C HIS A 13 20.71 -10.01 13.35
N TYR A 14 20.90 -9.95 14.68
CA TYR A 14 19.95 -9.35 15.60
C TYR A 14 19.65 -7.89 15.25
N ASN A 15 20.70 -7.10 15.01
CA ASN A 15 20.54 -5.68 14.68
C ASN A 15 19.82 -5.47 13.35
N VAL A 16 20.11 -6.30 12.34
CA VAL A 16 19.40 -6.27 11.05
C VAL A 16 17.92 -6.60 11.25
N SER A 17 17.61 -7.66 11.98
CA SER A 17 16.22 -8.06 12.25
C SER A 17 15.45 -6.98 13.04
N LEU A 18 16.10 -6.34 14.03
CA LEU A 18 15.48 -5.28 14.82
C LEU A 18 15.12 -4.07 13.95
N ALA A 19 16.06 -3.60 13.14
CA ALA A 19 15.85 -2.45 12.26
C ALA A 19 14.71 -2.69 11.25
N GLN A 20 14.72 -3.86 10.59
CA GLN A 20 13.69 -4.22 9.62
C GLN A 20 12.31 -4.34 10.26
N LEU A 21 12.23 -4.89 11.48
CA LEU A 21 10.97 -5.04 12.20
C LEU A 21 10.37 -3.69 12.58
N ASP A 22 11.20 -2.75 13.04
CA ASP A 22 10.74 -1.41 13.44
C ASP A 22 10.30 -0.59 12.23
N GLU A 23 11.04 -0.65 11.12
CA GLU A 23 10.62 -0.02 9.86
C GLU A 23 9.28 -0.57 9.36
N MET A 24 9.12 -1.91 9.36
CA MET A 24 7.88 -2.54 8.91
C MET A 24 6.68 -2.15 9.79
N LYS A 25 6.87 -2.05 11.11
CA LYS A 25 5.82 -1.57 12.03
C LYS A 25 5.41 -0.13 11.72
N ALA A 26 6.37 0.74 11.42
CA ALA A 26 6.09 2.13 11.05
C ALA A 26 5.31 2.20 9.74
N GLN A 27 5.72 1.45 8.70
CA GLN A 27 5.00 1.40 7.42
C GLN A 27 3.58 0.83 7.58
N LEU A 28 3.42 -0.23 8.38
CA LEU A 28 2.10 -0.80 8.66
C LEU A 28 1.18 0.19 9.39
N HIS A 29 1.73 1.05 10.26
CA HIS A 29 0.97 2.11 10.91
C HIS A 29 0.48 3.16 9.89
N LEU A 30 1.36 3.60 8.99
CA LEU A 30 1.02 4.55 7.93
C LEU A 30 -0.05 3.98 6.99
N LEU A 31 0.09 2.72 6.57
CA LEU A 31 -0.89 2.02 5.72
C LEU A 31 -2.27 1.92 6.38
N LYS A 32 -2.30 1.69 7.70
CA LYS A 32 -3.57 1.69 8.46
C LYS A 32 -4.18 3.09 8.54
N ALA A 33 -3.36 4.12 8.69
CA ALA A 33 -3.82 5.51 8.74
C ALA A 33 -4.37 5.99 7.38
N SER A 34 -3.81 5.52 6.26
CA SER A 34 -4.29 5.85 4.90
C SER A 34 -5.54 5.09 4.47
N LYS A 35 -6.01 4.10 5.27
CA LYS A 35 -7.16 3.26 4.93
C LYS A 35 -8.43 4.06 4.61
N ASN A 36 -8.64 5.19 5.29
CA ASN A 36 -9.80 6.04 5.01
C ASN A 36 -9.75 6.61 3.59
N SER A 37 -8.59 7.09 3.13
CA SER A 37 -8.42 7.59 1.76
C SER A 37 -8.66 6.49 0.72
N TYR A 38 -8.18 5.28 0.98
CA TYR A 38 -8.44 4.13 0.11
C TYR A 38 -9.94 3.80 0.03
N ASN A 39 -10.63 3.77 1.17
CA ASN A 39 -12.08 3.54 1.21
C ASN A 39 -12.84 4.64 0.47
N THR A 40 -12.46 5.91 0.62
CA THR A 40 -13.09 7.01 -0.14
C THR A 40 -12.90 6.84 -1.64
N LEU A 41 -11.75 6.37 -2.11
CA LEU A 41 -11.53 6.08 -3.52
C LEU A 41 -12.35 4.89 -4.02
N LEU A 42 -12.54 3.85 -3.20
CA LEU A 42 -13.45 2.75 -3.51
C LEU A 42 -14.89 3.24 -3.67
N ASP A 43 -15.38 3.99 -2.68
CA ASP A 43 -16.75 4.52 -2.71
C ASP A 43 -16.97 5.42 -3.93
N TYR A 44 -15.98 6.27 -4.25
CA TYR A 44 -16.01 7.13 -5.43
C TYR A 44 -16.05 6.32 -6.74
N TYR A 45 -15.19 5.31 -6.86
CA TYR A 45 -15.12 4.45 -8.05
C TYR A 45 -16.44 3.72 -8.32
N ASP A 46 -17.10 3.27 -7.25
CA ASP A 46 -18.36 2.52 -7.34
C ASP A 46 -19.57 3.42 -7.64
N GLN A 47 -19.55 4.69 -7.22
CA GLN A 47 -20.74 5.57 -7.26
C GLN A 47 -20.67 6.65 -8.32
N ASP A 48 -19.62 7.47 -8.31
CA ASP A 48 -19.59 8.76 -9.01
C ASP A 48 -18.63 8.78 -10.21
N TRP A 49 -17.61 7.91 -10.20
CA TRP A 49 -16.50 7.94 -11.17
C TRP A 49 -16.96 7.91 -12.64
N MET A 50 -17.94 7.08 -12.98
CA MET A 50 -18.44 7.00 -14.37
C MET A 50 -19.11 8.31 -14.82
N ALA A 51 -19.88 8.93 -13.92
CA ALA A 51 -20.55 10.19 -14.23
C ALA A 51 -19.54 11.33 -14.39
N ASP A 52 -18.51 11.36 -13.55
CA ASP A 52 -17.42 12.34 -13.66
C ASP A 52 -16.55 12.10 -14.90
N TYR A 53 -16.32 10.83 -15.28
CA TYR A 53 -15.66 10.46 -16.53
C TYR A 53 -16.43 11.02 -17.74
N ASP A 54 -17.74 10.77 -17.81
CA ASP A 54 -18.59 11.30 -18.88
C ASP A 54 -18.60 12.83 -18.91
N ALA A 55 -18.68 13.47 -17.74
CA ALA A 55 -18.64 14.93 -17.61
C ALA A 55 -17.30 15.52 -18.08
N SER A 56 -16.18 14.82 -17.81
CA SER A 56 -14.85 15.26 -18.22
C SER A 56 -14.66 15.32 -19.74
N ASN A 57 -15.48 14.56 -20.50
CA ASN A 57 -15.48 14.55 -21.96
C ASN A 57 -16.33 15.67 -22.58
N LEU A 58 -17.03 16.48 -21.78
CA LEU A 58 -17.83 17.60 -22.28
C LEU A 58 -16.96 18.78 -22.73
N PRO A 59 -17.39 19.56 -23.74
CA PRO A 59 -16.71 20.80 -24.10
C PRO A 59 -16.64 21.77 -22.92
N ASN A 60 -15.47 22.39 -22.72
CA ASN A 60 -15.19 23.36 -21.65
C ASN A 60 -15.18 22.78 -20.22
N PHE A 61 -14.93 21.48 -20.04
CA PHE A 61 -14.63 20.94 -18.72
C PHE A 61 -13.36 21.59 -18.14
N PRO A 62 -13.31 21.92 -16.83
CA PRO A 62 -12.16 22.59 -16.22
C PRO A 62 -10.84 21.84 -16.43
N ALA A 63 -9.83 22.55 -16.93
CA ALA A 63 -8.50 21.97 -17.16
C ALA A 63 -7.73 21.75 -15.86
N GLU A 64 -8.13 22.41 -14.78
CA GLU A 64 -7.54 22.33 -13.45
C GLU A 64 -7.91 21.04 -12.70
N ALA A 65 -8.92 20.31 -13.18
CA ALA A 65 -9.31 19.03 -12.60
C ALA A 65 -8.20 17.98 -12.83
N ASN A 66 -7.98 17.10 -11.85
CA ASN A 66 -7.02 16.01 -12.01
C ASN A 66 -7.63 14.89 -12.87
N HIS A 67 -7.51 15.02 -14.19
CA HIS A 67 -8.01 14.03 -15.15
C HIS A 67 -7.36 12.64 -15.03
N ALA A 68 -6.23 12.49 -14.33
CA ALA A 68 -5.55 11.21 -14.20
C ALA A 68 -6.39 10.17 -13.44
N ILE A 69 -7.24 10.60 -12.50
CA ILE A 69 -8.14 9.73 -11.72
C ILE A 69 -9.29 9.16 -12.56
N LEU A 70 -9.56 9.80 -13.71
CA LEU A 70 -10.60 9.41 -14.66
C LEU A 70 -10.06 8.50 -15.76
N SER A 71 -8.78 8.10 -15.70
CA SER A 71 -8.33 7.00 -16.56
C SER A 71 -8.95 5.69 -16.09
N GLU A 72 -9.41 4.87 -17.05
CA GLU A 72 -10.07 3.58 -16.83
C GLU A 72 -9.30 2.68 -15.86
N ASP A 73 -7.96 2.74 -15.91
CA ASP A 73 -7.07 1.88 -15.15
C ASP A 73 -6.62 2.45 -13.80
N SER A 74 -6.76 3.75 -13.53
CA SER A 74 -6.08 4.38 -12.36
C SER A 74 -6.52 3.81 -11.01
N ILE A 75 -7.79 4.01 -10.66
CA ILE A 75 -8.34 3.53 -9.39
C ILE A 75 -8.46 1.99 -9.42
N TYR A 76 -8.78 1.41 -10.57
CA TYR A 76 -8.85 -0.04 -10.72
C TYR A 76 -7.51 -0.74 -10.40
N ASN A 77 -6.39 -0.25 -10.93
CA ASN A 77 -5.06 -0.79 -10.63
C ASN A 77 -4.71 -0.61 -9.15
N LEU A 78 -5.02 0.56 -8.58
CA LEU A 78 -4.82 0.80 -7.15
C LEU A 78 -5.58 -0.23 -6.29
N ILE A 79 -6.82 -0.54 -6.64
CA ILE A 79 -7.63 -1.56 -5.96
C ILE A 79 -6.96 -2.94 -6.07
N GLY A 80 -6.45 -3.28 -7.27
CA GLY A 80 -5.68 -4.49 -7.51
C GLY A 80 -4.43 -4.60 -6.64
N ASP A 81 -3.64 -3.53 -6.56
CA ASP A 81 -2.41 -3.46 -5.78
C ASP A 81 -2.70 -3.65 -4.28
N TYR A 82 -3.73 -3.00 -3.74
CA TYR A 82 -4.15 -3.19 -2.34
C TYR A 82 -4.57 -4.63 -2.06
N ARG A 83 -5.23 -5.30 -3.01
CA ARG A 83 -5.61 -6.72 -2.87
C ARG A 83 -4.38 -7.63 -2.89
N SER A 84 -3.44 -7.43 -3.81
CA SER A 84 -2.19 -8.19 -3.86
C SER A 84 -1.40 -8.02 -2.57
N LEU A 85 -1.20 -6.78 -2.13
CA LEU A 85 -0.50 -6.47 -0.89
C LEU A 85 -1.16 -7.14 0.33
N ALA A 86 -2.49 -7.14 0.41
CA ALA A 86 -3.20 -7.79 1.51
C ALA A 86 -2.91 -9.30 1.59
N ILE A 87 -2.82 -9.98 0.44
CA ILE A 87 -2.46 -11.41 0.37
C ILE A 87 -1.03 -11.62 0.84
N GLU A 88 -0.08 -10.84 0.31
CA GLU A 88 1.34 -10.92 0.70
C GLU A 88 1.53 -10.67 2.20
N MET A 89 0.81 -9.72 2.77
CA MET A 89 0.85 -9.44 4.21
C MET A 89 0.31 -10.61 5.05
N ILE A 90 -0.73 -11.30 4.58
CA ILE A 90 -1.27 -12.49 5.26
C ILE A 90 -0.24 -13.63 5.20
N GLU A 91 0.32 -13.90 4.02
CA GLU A 91 1.33 -14.94 3.83
C GLU A 91 2.58 -14.69 4.69
N ALA A 92 3.08 -13.45 4.67
CA ALA A 92 4.21 -13.04 5.50
C ALA A 92 3.88 -13.19 6.99
N GLY A 93 2.73 -12.69 7.43
CA GLY A 93 2.29 -12.83 8.82
C GLY A 93 2.20 -14.30 9.27
N LEU A 94 1.64 -15.18 8.45
CA LEU A 94 1.58 -16.61 8.73
C LEU A 94 2.96 -17.27 8.79
N SER A 95 3.94 -16.79 8.02
CA SER A 95 5.31 -17.33 8.04
C SER A 95 6.02 -17.10 9.38
N TYR A 96 5.66 -16.04 10.10
CA TYR A 96 6.23 -15.72 11.42
C TYR A 96 5.50 -16.38 12.60
N LEU A 97 4.36 -17.05 12.37
CA LEU A 97 3.56 -17.72 13.42
C LEU A 97 3.83 -19.24 13.51
N LYS A 98 4.65 -19.78 12.60
CA LYS A 98 5.04 -21.19 12.54
C LYS A 98 6.39 -21.40 13.23
#